data_AF-A0A183MAD7-F1
#
_entry.id   AF-A0A183MAD7-F1
#
_cell.length_a   1.000
_cell.length_b   1.000
_cell.length_c   1.000
_cell.angle_alpha   90.00
_cell.angle_beta   90.00
_cell.angle_gamma   90.00
#
_symmetry.space_group_name_H-M   'P 1'
#
loop_
_entity.id
_entity.type
_entity.pdbx_description
1 polymer ?
#
loop_
_entity_poly.entity_id
_entity_poly.type
_entity_poly.pdbx_seq_one_letter_code
_entity_poly.pdbx_strand_id
1 'polypeptide(L)' 'MQDTQFFFSLQHYFFLPNHIDIIVHPPKLDSRHALSGWLCMQHNLVNKKIGKPLFDCTHVLERWRYGWKDNDDCKLPEQD' A
#
# COMPACT_ATOMS: atom_id res chain seq x y z
N MET A 1 -6.63 -6.13 13.48
CA MET A 1 -5.84 -7.30 12.97
C MET A 1 -5.61 -7.23 11.46
N GLN A 2 -5.50 -6.03 10.86
CA GLN A 2 -5.10 -5.80 9.46
C GLN A 2 -3.88 -4.87 9.37
N ASP A 3 -3.33 -4.42 10.50
CA ASP A 3 -2.26 -3.41 10.62
C ASP A 3 -0.87 -3.94 10.30
N THR A 4 -0.67 -5.25 10.39
CA THR A 4 0.60 -5.87 10.02
C THR A 4 0.77 -6.00 8.50
N GLN A 5 -0.28 -5.89 7.69
CA GLN A 5 -0.15 -6.26 6.28
C GLN A 5 0.78 -5.33 5.48
N PHE A 6 0.80 -4.01 5.72
CA PHE A 6 1.64 -3.09 4.94
C PHE A 6 3.10 -3.10 5.38
N PHE A 7 3.37 -3.14 6.69
CA PHE A 7 4.75 -3.24 7.20
C PHE A 7 5.38 -4.59 6.87
N PHE A 8 4.63 -5.69 6.96
CA PHE A 8 5.18 -7.00 6.63
C PHE A 8 5.29 -7.24 5.12
N SER A 9 4.49 -6.57 4.28
CA SER A 9 4.61 -6.70 2.82
C SER A 9 5.80 -5.96 2.25
N LEU A 10 6.24 -4.82 2.82
CA LEU A 10 7.52 -4.20 2.44
C LEU A 10 8.70 -5.12 2.77
N GLN A 11 8.68 -5.78 3.93
CA GLN A 11 9.70 -6.78 4.25
C GLN A 11 9.63 -7.98 3.30
N HIS A 12 8.44 -8.54 3.02
CA HIS A 12 8.29 -9.70 2.11
C HIS A 12 8.50 -9.37 0.63
N TYR A 13 8.38 -8.11 0.21
CA TYR A 13 8.70 -7.66 -1.15
C TYR A 13 10.17 -7.90 -1.49
N PHE A 14 11.06 -7.76 -0.50
CA PHE A 14 12.48 -8.06 -0.63
C PHE A 14 12.83 -9.55 -0.49
N PHE A 15 11.87 -10.41 -0.12
CA PHE A 15 12.08 -11.86 0.02
C PHE A 15 11.41 -12.69 -1.09
N LEU A 16 10.69 -12.08 -2.04
CA LEU A 16 10.24 -12.79 -3.23
C LEU A 16 11.42 -12.96 -4.20
N PRO A 17 11.80 -14.19 -4.57
CA PRO A 17 13.07 -14.47 -5.27
C PRO A 17 13.12 -13.98 -6.73
N ASN A 18 12.13 -13.19 -7.18
CA ASN A 18 12.06 -12.66 -8.54
C ASN A 18 11.48 -11.24 -8.55
N HIS A 19 12.35 -10.23 -8.61
CA HIS A 19 12.00 -8.79 -8.69
C HIS A 19 11.35 -8.36 -10.03
N ILE A 20 10.81 -9.30 -10.81
CA ILE A 20 10.26 -9.04 -12.16
C ILE A 20 9.13 -8.02 -12.11
N ASP A 21 8.30 -8.04 -11.06
CA ASP A 21 7.14 -7.17 -10.93
C ASP A 21 7.54 -5.67 -10.89
N ILE A 22 8.70 -5.33 -10.33
CA ILE A 22 9.24 -3.95 -10.30
C ILE A 22 9.74 -3.51 -11.69
N ILE A 23 10.24 -4.44 -12.50
CA ILE A 23 10.71 -4.14 -13.86
C ILE A 23 9.53 -3.96 -14.81
N VAL A 24 8.51 -4.82 -14.70
CA VAL A 24 7.31 -4.78 -15.55
C VAL A 24 6.39 -3.62 -15.13
N HIS A 25 6.33 -3.32 -13.84
CA HIS A 25 5.54 -2.22 -13.28
C HIS A 25 6.43 -1.33 -12.40
N PRO A 26 7.24 -0.44 -13.00
CA PRO A 26 8.14 0.42 -12.26
C PRO A 26 7.40 1.35 -11.28
N PRO A 27 8.03 1.67 -10.14
CA PRO A 27 7.42 2.54 -9.14
C PRO A 27 7.11 3.91 -9.72
N LYS A 28 5.93 4.42 -9.39
CA LYS A 28 5.50 5.77 -9.74
C LYS A 28 5.94 6.72 -8.63
N LEU A 29 6.89 7.61 -8.94
CA LEU A 29 7.58 8.47 -7.97
C LEU A 29 7.26 9.97 -8.16
N ASP A 30 6.30 10.28 -9.03
CA ASP A 30 5.87 11.63 -9.39
C ASP A 30 5.15 12.35 -8.25
N SER A 31 4.46 11.61 -7.39
CA SER A 31 3.76 12.15 -6.24
C SER A 31 3.60 11.10 -5.14
N ARG A 32 3.30 11.57 -3.93
CA ARG A 32 2.92 10.67 -2.84
C ARG A 32 1.73 9.79 -3.20
N HIS A 33 0.69 10.38 -3.79
CA HIS A 33 -0.50 9.66 -4.21
C HIS A 33 -0.16 8.54 -5.20
N ALA A 34 0.70 8.83 -6.18
CA ALA A 34 1.14 7.85 -7.16
C ALA A 34 1.97 6.71 -6.55
N LEU A 35 2.91 7.03 -5.65
CA LEU A 35 3.70 6.02 -4.96
C LEU A 35 2.85 5.15 -4.03
N SER A 36 1.96 5.76 -3.24
CA SER A 36 1.03 5.05 -2.37
C SER A 36 0.11 4.12 -3.17
N GLY A 37 -0.43 4.59 -4.30
CA GLY A 37 -1.23 3.77 -5.22
C GLY A 37 -0.42 2.60 -5.79
N TRP A 38 0.81 2.84 -6.23
CA TRP A 38 1.69 1.78 -6.75
C TRP A 38 1.97 0.71 -5.68
N LEU A 39 2.33 1.12 -4.46
CA LEU A 39 2.57 0.19 -3.35
C LEU A 39 1.34 -0.66 -3.04
N CYS A 40 0.14 -0.07 -3.07
CA CYS A 40 -1.10 -0.81 -2.88
C CYS A 40 -1.33 -1.86 -3.96
N MET A 41 -1.14 -1.51 -5.23
CA MET A 41 -1.28 -2.46 -6.34
C MET A 41 -0.32 -3.63 -6.21
N GLN A 42 0.94 -3.33 -5.86
CA GLN A 42 1.96 -4.35 -5.63
C GLN A 42 1.59 -5.31 -4.49
N HIS A 43 1.01 -4.78 -3.41
CA HIS A 43 0.50 -5.60 -2.30
C HIS A 43 -0.65 -6.52 -2.77
N ASN A 44 -1.56 -6.00 -3.59
CA ASN A 44 -2.67 -6.80 -4.14
C ASN A 44 -2.20 -7.95 -5.02
N LEU A 45 -1.07 -7.80 -5.74
CA LEU A 45 -0.46 -8.91 -6.47
C LEU A 45 -0.01 -10.03 -5.53
N VAL A 46 0.60 -9.68 -4.39
CA VAL A 46 0.98 -10.65 -3.36
C VAL A 46 -0.25 -11.28 -2.72
N ASN A 47 -1.25 -10.49 -2.33
CA ASN A 47 -2.51 -11.00 -1.76
C ASN A 47 -3.18 -12.01 -2.69
N LYS A 48 -3.24 -11.70 -3.99
CA LYS A 48 -3.76 -12.63 -5.00
C LYS A 48 -2.94 -13.93 -5.06
N LYS A 49 -1.60 -13.85 -5.03
CA LYS A 49 -0.71 -15.02 -5.04
C LYS A 49 -0.91 -15.92 -3.80
N ILE A 50 -1.23 -15.36 -2.64
CA ILE A 50 -1.37 -16.10 -1.38
C ILE A 50 -2.83 -16.29 -0.92
N GLY A 51 -3.80 -16.02 -1.80
CA GLY A 51 -5.23 -16.24 -1.52
C GLY A 51 -5.83 -15.31 -0.45
N LYS A 52 -5.23 -14.14 -0.23
CA LYS A 52 -5.80 -13.10 0.65
C LYS A 52 -6.74 -12.17 -0.14
N PRO A 53 -7.74 -11.56 0.53
CA PRO A 53 -8.59 -10.54 -0.09
C PRO A 53 -7.78 -9.38 -0.68
N LEU A 54 -8.29 -8.80 -1.77
CA LEU A 54 -7.73 -7.57 -2.32
C LEU A 54 -8.14 -6.38 -1.46
N PHE A 55 -7.23 -5.44 -1.30
CA PHE A 55 -7.48 -4.17 -0.65
C PHE A 55 -7.93 -3.13 -1.69
N ASP A 56 -8.93 -2.30 -1.34
CA ASP A 56 -9.36 -1.20 -2.18
C ASP A 56 -8.36 -0.05 -2.11
N CYS A 57 -7.58 0.13 -3.18
CA CYS A 57 -6.54 1.15 -3.23
C CYS A 57 -7.06 2.59 -3.20
N THR A 58 -8.36 2.84 -3.37
CA THR A 58 -8.94 4.18 -3.17
C THR A 58 -8.82 4.64 -1.72
N HIS A 59 -8.78 3.69 -0.78
CA HIS A 59 -8.67 3.91 0.65
C HIS A 59 -7.22 3.85 1.19
N VAL A 60 -6.21 3.80 0.31
CA VAL A 60 -4.81 3.61 0.72
C VAL A 60 -4.30 4.71 1.66
N LEU A 61 -4.71 5.97 1.44
CA LEU A 61 -4.26 7.09 2.27
C LEU A 61 -5.05 7.20 3.58
N GLU A 62 -6.34 6.88 3.57
CA GLU A 62 -7.12 6.77 4.82
C GLU A 62 -6.52 5.67 5.71
N ARG A 63 -6.17 4.55 5.09
CA ARG A 63 -5.65 3.40 5.82
C ARG A 63 -4.25 3.62 6.45
N TRP A 64 -3.36 4.34 5.76
CA TRP A 64 -1.94 4.40 6.10
C TRP A 64 -1.39 5.81 6.37
N ARG A 65 -2.19 6.87 6.22
CA ARG A 65 -1.78 8.26 6.51
C ARG A 65 -2.80 9.04 7.33
N TYR A 66 -4.02 9.18 6.82
CA TYR A 66 -5.00 10.14 7.32
C TYR A 66 -6.04 9.58 8.29
N GLY A 67 -6.10 8.26 8.48
CA GLY A 67 -7.20 7.63 9.20
C GLY A 67 -8.49 7.55 8.38
N TRP A 68 -9.46 6.78 8.88
CA TRP A 68 -10.77 6.62 8.25
C TRP A 68 -11.64 7.84 8.51
N LYS A 69 -12.38 8.31 7.49
CA LYS A 69 -13.23 9.50 7.57
C LYS A 69 -14.28 9.46 8.68
N ASP A 70 -14.76 8.27 9.03
CA ASP A 70 -15.87 8.10 9.97
C ASP A 70 -15.42 8.06 11.44
N ASN A 71 -14.10 8.06 11.69
CA ASN A 71 -13.53 8.10 13.04
C ASN A 71 -12.63 9.33 13.14
N ASP A 72 -13.05 10.32 13.92
CA ASP A 72 -12.42 11.64 14.10
C ASP A 72 -10.97 11.64 14.67
N ASP A 73 -10.32 10.49 14.76
CA ASP A 73 -8.93 10.36 15.21
C ASP A 73 -7.99 10.12 14.02
N CYS A 74 -7.74 11.19 13.26
CA CYS A 74 -6.44 11.49 12.64
C CYS A 74 -6.47 12.91 12.03
N LYS A 75 -6.52 13.94 12.88
CA LYS A 75 -6.24 15.31 12.45
C LYS A 75 -4.73 15.49 12.28
N LEU A 76 -4.23 15.23 11.07
CA LEU A 76 -2.90 15.71 10.70
C LEU A 76 -3.00 17.21 10.36
N PRO A 77 -2.15 18.08 10.95
CA PRO A 77 -2.16 19.50 10.63
C PRO A 77 -1.81 19.69 9.15
N GLU A 78 -2.49 20.66 8.55
CA GLU A 78 -2.43 21.05 7.13
C GLU A 78 -0.98 21.30 6.69
N GLN A 79 -0.37 20.31 6.04
CA GLN A 79 0.95 20.39 5.41
C GLN A 79 0.94 19.52 4.14
N ASP A 80 0.61 20.17 3.03
CA ASP A 80 1.13 19.85 1.71
C ASP A 80 2.03 21.02 1.24
#